data_AF-E6MTT2-F1
#
_entry.id   AF-E6MTT2-F1
#
_cell.length_a   1.000
_cell.length_b   1.000
_cell.length_c   1.000
_cell.angle_alpha   90.00
_cell.angle_beta   90.00
_cell.angle_gamma   90.00
#
_symmetry.space_group_name_H-M   'P 1'
#
loop_
_entity.id
_entity.type
_entity.pdbx_description
1 polymer ?
#
loop_
_entity_poly.entity_id
_entity_poly.type
_entity_poly.pdbx_seq_one_letter_code
_entity_poly.pdbx_strand_id
1 'polypeptide(L)'
;MLINNDKRYSTEIETVKKELLDKICKDSTSERKGGAQLLYSINKYINENSLSKFDRPYNDGDNVYPIIVTTNSVFDAYGVNQLIMCRFIEIAKNRYSSLRGKLKLPIIINMDCFISLMNNLHNGNIKFNELLDKYQSMYLEKPEMRFKPSFYHFIRTLYHGQQKTKAEISYLFGSLFESLGKIATTL
;
A
#
# COMPACT_ATOMS: atom_id res chain seq x y z
N MET A 1 -12.93 -0.22 -0.22
CA MET A 1 -13.05 -1.69 -0.43
C MET A 1 -13.38 -2.36 0.89
N LEU A 2 -14.58 -2.92 1.04
CA LEU A 2 -15.01 -3.62 2.26
C LEU A 2 -15.12 -5.12 2.01
N ILE A 3 -14.62 -5.91 2.96
CA ILE A 3 -14.81 -7.37 3.04
C ILE A 3 -16.16 -7.62 3.70
N ASN A 4 -16.93 -8.59 3.20
CA ASN A 4 -18.20 -8.95 3.81
C ASN A 4 -17.98 -9.52 5.22
N ASN A 5 -18.75 -9.09 6.22
CA ASN A 5 -18.57 -9.47 7.61
C ASN A 5 -18.64 -11.00 7.82
N ASP A 6 -19.59 -11.67 7.18
CA ASP A 6 -19.75 -13.14 7.31
C ASP A 6 -18.50 -13.90 6.83
N LYS A 7 -17.83 -13.35 5.81
CA LYS A 7 -16.59 -13.92 5.28
C LYS A 7 -15.38 -13.50 6.11
N ARG A 8 -15.38 -12.29 6.68
CA ARG A 8 -14.31 -11.79 7.56
C ARG A 8 -14.20 -12.62 8.85
N TYR A 9 -15.34 -13.02 9.41
CA TYR A 9 -15.43 -13.79 10.65
C TYR A 9 -15.59 -15.30 10.41
N SER A 10 -15.37 -15.76 9.17
CA SER A 10 -15.42 -17.19 8.85
C SER A 10 -14.30 -17.95 9.57
N THR A 11 -14.62 -19.14 10.09
CA THR A 11 -13.64 -20.09 10.62
C THR A 11 -12.83 -20.78 9.52
N GLU A 12 -13.31 -20.73 8.28
CA GLU A 12 -12.68 -21.35 7.12
C GLU A 12 -11.63 -20.42 6.51
N ILE A 13 -10.35 -20.67 6.83
CA ILE A 13 -9.24 -19.81 6.42
C ILE A 13 -9.14 -19.60 4.90
N GLU A 14 -9.47 -20.62 4.11
CA GLU A 14 -9.45 -20.54 2.64
C GLU A 14 -10.54 -19.61 2.10
N THR A 15 -11.68 -19.53 2.77
CA THR A 15 -12.75 -18.56 2.45
C THR A 15 -12.24 -17.13 2.68
N VAL A 16 -11.57 -16.90 3.80
CA VAL A 16 -11.00 -15.57 4.13
C VAL A 16 -9.92 -15.19 3.12
N LYS A 17 -8.98 -16.10 2.82
CA LYS A 17 -7.92 -15.87 1.82
C LYS A 17 -8.50 -15.53 0.46
N LYS A 18 -9.47 -16.32 -0.01
CA LYS A 18 -10.11 -16.08 -1.31
C LYS A 18 -10.78 -14.71 -1.36
N GLU A 19 -11.53 -14.33 -0.32
CA GLU A 19 -12.21 -13.03 -0.29
C GLU A 19 -11.20 -11.86 -0.23
N LEU A 20 -10.10 -11.99 0.52
CA LEU A 20 -9.02 -11.01 0.53
C LEU A 20 -8.46 -10.82 -0.89
N LEU A 21 -8.10 -11.92 -1.56
CA LEU A 21 -7.57 -11.90 -2.93
C LEU A 21 -8.58 -11.32 -3.93
N ASP A 22 -9.85 -11.73 -3.86
CA ASP A 22 -10.91 -11.26 -4.76
C ASP A 22 -11.17 -9.75 -4.64
N LYS A 23 -10.86 -9.15 -3.49
CA LYS A 23 -11.01 -7.70 -3.27
C LYS A 23 -9.81 -6.89 -3.75
N ILE A 24 -8.59 -7.35 -3.49
CA ILE A 24 -7.39 -6.52 -3.65
C ILE A 24 -6.39 -7.04 -4.69
N CYS A 25 -6.54 -8.27 -5.18
CA CYS A 25 -5.64 -8.87 -6.17
C CYS A 25 -6.37 -9.89 -7.07
N LYS A 26 -7.57 -9.53 -7.55
CA LYS A 26 -8.39 -10.38 -8.43
C LYS A 26 -7.89 -10.27 -9.86
N ASP A 27 -7.65 -11.43 -10.47
CA ASP A 27 -7.26 -11.52 -11.87
C ASP A 27 -8.14 -12.55 -12.60
N SER A 28 -9.27 -12.09 -13.15
CA SER A 28 -10.09 -12.89 -14.07
C SER A 28 -9.98 -12.32 -15.50
N THR A 29 -10.47 -13.09 -16.48
CA THR A 29 -10.51 -12.68 -17.89
C THR A 29 -11.37 -11.44 -18.13
N SER A 30 -12.44 -11.27 -17.35
CA SER A 30 -13.39 -10.16 -17.46
C SER A 30 -13.20 -9.04 -16.43
N GLU A 31 -12.53 -9.28 -15.29
CA GLU A 31 -12.36 -8.29 -14.23
C GLU A 31 -10.96 -8.37 -13.60
N ARG A 32 -10.30 -7.21 -13.47
CA ARG A 32 -9.05 -7.06 -12.71
C ARG A 32 -9.29 -6.06 -11.57
N LYS A 33 -8.80 -6.37 -10.37
CA LYS A 33 -8.92 -5.48 -9.21
C LYS A 33 -7.59 -5.34 -8.45
N GLY A 34 -7.35 -4.14 -7.92
CA GLY A 34 -6.18 -3.82 -7.09
C GLY A 34 -4.87 -4.19 -7.79
N GLY A 35 -4.12 -5.15 -7.22
CA GLY A 35 -2.82 -5.57 -7.72
C GLY A 35 -2.79 -6.04 -9.18
N ALA A 36 -3.82 -6.74 -9.65
CA ALA A 36 -3.87 -7.19 -11.05
C ALA A 36 -4.09 -6.04 -12.04
N GLN A 37 -4.89 -5.04 -11.64
CA GLN A 37 -5.06 -3.81 -12.42
C GLN A 37 -3.78 -2.97 -12.39
N LEU A 38 -3.10 -2.93 -11.25
CA LEU A 38 -1.82 -2.25 -11.11
C LEU A 38 -0.75 -2.86 -12.03
N LEU A 39 -0.67 -4.19 -12.13
CA LEU A 39 0.23 -4.87 -13.08
C LEU A 39 -0.05 -4.48 -14.53
N TYR A 40 -1.33 -4.44 -14.91
CA TYR A 40 -1.72 -4.01 -16.25
C TYR A 40 -1.27 -2.58 -16.54
N SER A 41 -1.50 -1.66 -15.61
CA SER A 41 -1.08 -0.26 -15.75
C SER A 41 0.44 -0.10 -15.80
N ILE A 42 1.19 -0.84 -14.97
CA ILE A 42 2.65 -0.84 -14.99
C ILE A 42 3.17 -1.38 -16.33
N ASN A 43 2.58 -2.46 -16.85
CA ASN A 43 2.96 -3.01 -18.16
C ASN A 43 2.80 -1.99 -19.28
N LYS A 44 1.68 -1.24 -19.28
CA LYS A 44 1.46 -0.17 -20.26
C LYS A 44 2.42 1.00 -20.09
N TYR A 45 2.72 1.38 -18.84
CA TYR A 45 3.70 2.43 -18.59
C TYR A 45 5.08 2.05 -19.12
N ILE A 46 5.56 0.86 -18.79
CA ILE A 46 6.91 0.40 -19.15
C ILE A 46 7.06 0.13 -20.64
N ASN A 47 6.08 -0.54 -21.27
CA ASN A 47 6.23 -1.02 -22.65
C ASN A 47 5.55 -0.12 -23.70
N GLU A 48 4.54 0.66 -23.31
CA GLU A 48 3.77 1.52 -24.22
C GLU A 48 3.96 3.01 -23.92
N ASN A 49 4.74 3.37 -22.89
CA ASN A 49 4.96 4.75 -22.44
C ASN A 49 3.64 5.52 -22.19
N SER A 50 2.64 4.82 -21.65
CA SER A 50 1.26 5.31 -21.56
C SER A 50 1.06 6.50 -20.63
N LEU A 51 2.06 6.84 -19.80
CA LEU A 51 2.03 7.97 -18.85
C LEU A 51 2.98 9.11 -19.24
N SER A 52 3.49 9.14 -20.47
CA SER A 52 4.43 10.15 -20.97
C SER A 52 3.99 11.62 -20.82
N LYS A 53 2.69 11.87 -20.62
CA LYS A 53 2.15 13.21 -20.34
C LYS A 53 2.35 13.67 -18.90
N PHE A 54 2.53 12.74 -17.97
CA PHE A 54 2.60 13.00 -16.53
C PHE A 54 3.99 12.72 -15.96
N ASP A 55 4.73 11.79 -16.58
CA ASP A 55 6.04 11.37 -16.13
C ASP A 55 6.95 11.02 -17.31
N ARG A 56 8.25 10.96 -17.05
CA ARG A 56 9.22 10.52 -18.04
C ARG A 56 9.04 9.04 -18.40
N PRO A 57 9.50 8.61 -19.59
CA PRO A 57 9.52 7.20 -19.96
C PRO A 57 10.33 6.37 -18.97
N TYR A 58 9.94 5.10 -18.84
CA TYR A 58 10.68 4.12 -18.05
C TYR A 58 12.10 3.94 -18.59
N ASN A 59 13.05 3.85 -17.67
CA ASN A 59 14.43 3.46 -17.92
C ASN A 59 14.75 2.19 -17.12
N ASP A 60 15.62 1.32 -17.64
CA ASP A 60 16.00 0.07 -16.96
C ASP A 60 16.62 0.30 -15.56
N GLY A 61 17.17 1.49 -15.30
CA GLY A 61 17.64 1.88 -13.96
C GLY A 61 16.54 2.23 -12.95
N ASP A 62 15.27 2.29 -13.37
CA ASP A 62 14.18 2.73 -12.52
C ASP A 62 13.68 1.62 -11.59
N ASN A 63 13.45 2.00 -10.33
CA ASN A 63 12.80 1.14 -9.35
C ASN A 63 11.29 1.36 -9.38
N VAL A 64 10.53 0.31 -9.75
CA VAL A 64 9.06 0.36 -9.73
C VAL A 64 8.55 -0.30 -8.46
N TYR A 65 7.92 0.49 -7.58
CA TYR A 65 7.29 0.03 -6.33
C TYR A 65 5.78 -0.09 -6.52
N PRO A 66 5.21 -1.31 -6.65
CA PRO A 66 3.77 -1.47 -6.74
C PRO A 66 3.13 -1.24 -5.37
N ILE A 67 2.37 -0.15 -5.21
CA ILE A 67 1.72 0.20 -3.95
C ILE A 67 0.21 0.12 -4.11
N ILE A 68 -0.45 -0.63 -3.22
CA ILE A 68 -1.91 -0.70 -3.14
C ILE A 68 -2.35 0.05 -1.89
N VAL A 69 -3.04 1.16 -2.08
CA VAL A 69 -3.54 1.98 -0.96
C VAL A 69 -4.92 1.49 -0.54
N THR A 70 -5.13 1.31 0.76
CA THR A 70 -6.41 0.88 1.33
C THR A 70 -6.84 1.78 2.48
N THR A 71 -8.13 1.77 2.81
CA THR A 71 -8.69 2.43 4.00
C THR A 71 -9.27 1.43 4.99
N ASN A 72 -9.08 0.13 4.74
CA ASN A 72 -9.70 -0.94 5.52
C ASN A 72 -8.63 -1.69 6.29
N SER A 73 -8.69 -1.59 7.62
CA SER A 73 -7.72 -2.18 8.55
C SER A 73 -7.63 -3.70 8.49
N VAL A 74 -8.58 -4.38 7.85
CA VAL A 74 -8.48 -5.83 7.63
C VAL A 74 -7.24 -6.22 6.83
N PHE A 75 -6.74 -5.32 5.97
CA PHE A 75 -5.51 -5.55 5.20
C PHE A 75 -4.24 -5.26 5.99
N ASP A 76 -4.36 -4.69 7.20
CA ASP A 76 -3.25 -4.50 8.12
C ASP A 76 -2.95 -5.75 8.94
N ALA A 77 -3.74 -6.81 8.83
CA ALA A 77 -3.48 -8.06 9.53
C ALA A 77 -2.14 -8.70 9.08
N TYR A 78 -1.49 -9.38 10.03
CA TYR A 78 -0.23 -10.09 9.78
C TYR A 78 -0.42 -11.13 8.67
N GLY A 79 0.59 -11.28 7.80
CA GLY A 79 0.58 -12.23 6.70
C GLY A 79 -0.28 -11.82 5.48
N VAL A 80 -1.20 -10.86 5.59
CA VAL A 80 -2.03 -10.43 4.45
C VAL A 80 -1.19 -9.86 3.32
N ASN A 81 -0.20 -9.00 3.64
CA ASN A 81 0.69 -8.46 2.62
C ASN A 81 1.47 -9.59 1.90
N GLN A 82 1.90 -10.62 2.63
CA GLN A 82 2.58 -11.79 2.04
C GLN A 82 1.64 -12.56 1.09
N LEU A 83 0.39 -12.79 1.49
CA LEU A 83 -0.62 -13.43 0.65
C LEU A 83 -0.80 -12.68 -0.67
N ILE A 84 -0.90 -11.35 -0.61
CA ILE A 84 -1.02 -10.51 -1.81
C ILE A 84 0.26 -10.53 -2.65
N MET A 85 1.43 -10.48 -2.01
CA MET A 85 2.72 -10.58 -2.71
C MET A 85 2.82 -11.87 -3.53
N CYS A 86 2.47 -13.02 -2.93
CA CYS A 86 2.47 -14.30 -3.63
C CYS A 86 1.55 -14.28 -4.85
N ARG A 87 0.31 -13.82 -4.68
CA ARG A 87 -0.67 -13.76 -5.78
C ARG A 87 -0.25 -12.78 -6.88
N PHE A 88 0.27 -11.62 -6.51
CA PHE A 88 0.74 -10.60 -7.45
C PHE A 88 1.91 -11.11 -8.29
N ILE A 89 2.88 -11.78 -7.66
CA ILE A 89 4.04 -12.37 -8.35
C ILE A 89 3.59 -13.50 -9.29
N GLU A 90 2.64 -14.33 -8.86
CA GLU A 90 2.04 -15.37 -9.70
C GLU A 90 1.43 -14.76 -10.98
N ILE A 91 0.60 -13.73 -10.84
CA ILE A 91 -0.02 -13.04 -11.99
C ILE A 91 1.05 -12.41 -12.89
N ALA A 92 2.03 -11.73 -12.31
CA ALA A 92 3.12 -11.10 -13.05
C ALA A 92 3.90 -12.12 -13.89
N LYS A 93 4.26 -13.26 -13.30
CA LYS A 93 4.96 -14.35 -14.00
C LYS A 93 4.13 -14.94 -15.13
N ASN A 94 2.84 -15.16 -14.91
CA ASN A 94 1.98 -15.87 -15.85
C ASN A 94 1.50 -15.01 -17.02
N ARG A 95 1.36 -13.69 -16.83
CA ARG A 95 0.74 -12.79 -17.83
C ARG A 95 1.64 -11.66 -18.32
N TYR A 96 2.67 -11.30 -17.58
CA TYR A 96 3.47 -10.10 -17.82
C TYR A 96 4.97 -10.43 -17.76
N SER A 97 5.43 -11.35 -18.61
CA SER A 97 6.83 -11.79 -18.67
C SER A 97 7.83 -10.63 -18.88
N SER A 98 7.40 -9.57 -19.58
CA SER A 98 8.16 -8.33 -19.80
C SER A 98 8.48 -7.55 -18.52
N LEU A 99 7.78 -7.82 -17.42
CA LEU A 99 7.97 -7.18 -16.11
C LEU A 99 8.95 -7.94 -15.21
N ARG A 100 9.45 -9.10 -15.64
CA ARG A 100 10.36 -9.92 -14.86
C ARG A 100 11.62 -9.14 -14.48
N GLY A 101 11.91 -9.06 -13.18
CA GLY A 101 13.08 -8.36 -12.65
C GLY A 101 12.96 -6.83 -12.59
N LYS A 102 11.86 -6.25 -13.08
CA LYS A 102 11.64 -4.79 -13.12
C LYS A 102 10.85 -4.24 -11.93
N LEU A 103 10.21 -5.11 -11.17
CA LEU A 103 9.30 -4.74 -10.08
C LEU A 103 9.91 -5.08 -8.73
N LYS A 104 9.79 -4.14 -7.79
CA LYS A 104 9.88 -4.44 -6.36
C LYS A 104 8.66 -5.23 -5.90
N LEU A 105 8.73 -5.79 -4.70
CA LEU A 105 7.60 -6.53 -4.12
C LEU A 105 6.41 -5.59 -3.88
N PRO A 106 5.17 -6.01 -4.13
CA PRO A 106 4.01 -5.14 -3.89
C PRO A 106 3.83 -4.90 -2.39
N ILE A 107 3.37 -3.69 -2.05
CA ILE A 107 3.13 -3.26 -0.66
C ILE A 107 1.70 -2.76 -0.54
N ILE A 108 0.98 -3.27 0.45
CA ILE A 108 -0.29 -2.70 0.89
C ILE A 108 -0.02 -1.65 1.95
N ILE A 109 -0.54 -0.45 1.75
CA ILE A 109 -0.42 0.66 2.69
C ILE A 109 -1.81 1.15 3.06
N ASN A 110 -2.13 1.12 4.36
CA ASN A 110 -3.31 1.80 4.86
C ASN A 110 -3.08 3.32 4.79
N MET A 111 -4.08 4.07 4.32
CA MET A 111 -4.06 5.52 4.23
C MET A 111 -3.65 6.21 5.54
N ASP A 112 -3.99 5.64 6.69
CA ASP A 112 -3.59 6.15 8.00
C ASP A 112 -2.05 6.19 8.18
N CYS A 113 -1.31 5.32 7.50
CA CYS A 113 0.15 5.36 7.48
C CYS A 113 0.66 6.63 6.79
N PHE A 114 0.05 7.03 5.67
CA PHE A 114 0.43 8.27 4.99
C PHE A 114 0.15 9.49 5.86
N ILE A 115 -1.01 9.53 6.51
CA ILE A 115 -1.35 10.60 7.48
C ILE A 115 -0.32 10.66 8.61
N SER A 116 0.14 9.49 9.07
CA SER A 116 1.13 9.38 10.15
C SER A 116 2.53 9.86 9.72
N LEU A 117 2.92 9.55 8.49
CA LEU A 117 4.23 9.86 7.91
C LEU A 117 4.30 11.24 7.23
N MET A 118 3.16 11.88 7.00
CA MET A 118 3.01 13.03 6.11
C MET A 118 4.00 14.15 6.40
N ASN A 119 4.16 14.57 7.66
CA ASN A 119 5.06 15.67 8.00
C ASN A 119 6.53 15.29 7.79
N ASN A 120 6.92 14.06 8.15
CA ASN A 120 8.28 13.58 7.92
C ASN A 120 8.59 13.45 6.43
N LEU A 121 7.61 13.03 5.62
CA LEU A 121 7.74 12.99 4.15
C LEU A 121 7.82 14.40 3.57
N HIS A 122 6.93 15.31 4.00
CA HIS A 122 6.85 16.68 3.51
C HIS A 122 8.13 17.48 3.80
N ASN A 123 8.67 17.33 5.02
CA ASN A 123 9.89 18.02 5.44
C ASN A 123 11.18 17.33 4.97
N GLY A 124 11.08 16.18 4.27
CA GLY A 124 12.24 15.41 3.82
C GLY A 124 13.03 14.72 4.93
N ASN A 125 12.48 14.62 6.14
CA ASN A 125 13.08 13.89 7.27
C ASN A 125 13.21 12.40 6.98
N ILE A 126 12.34 11.87 6.12
CA ILE A 126 12.41 10.50 5.61
C ILE A 126 12.19 10.49 4.10
N LYS A 127 12.90 9.60 3.40
CA LYS A 127 12.61 9.31 1.99
C LYS A 127 11.72 8.09 1.88
N PHE A 128 10.68 8.20 1.05
CA PHE A 128 9.68 7.14 0.98
C PHE A 128 10.27 5.83 0.43
N ASN A 129 11.09 5.88 -0.61
CA ASN A 129 11.74 4.70 -1.20
C ASN A 129 12.61 3.96 -0.18
N GLU A 130 13.40 4.68 0.63
CA GLU A 130 14.25 4.07 1.68
C GLU A 130 13.40 3.35 2.74
N LEU A 131 12.24 3.93 3.11
CA LEU A 131 11.29 3.31 4.03
C LEU A 131 10.65 2.04 3.46
N LEU A 132 10.30 2.04 2.16
CA LEU A 132 9.76 0.87 1.46
C LEU A 132 10.81 -0.24 1.33
N ASP A 133 12.05 0.10 0.97
CA ASP A 133 13.14 -0.87 0.87
C ASP A 133 13.44 -1.50 2.25
N LYS A 134 13.46 -0.71 3.33
CA LYS A 134 13.62 -1.22 4.70
C LYS A 134 12.51 -2.19 5.10
N TYR A 135 11.26 -1.87 4.76
CA TYR A 135 10.14 -2.78 5.01
C TYR A 135 10.29 -4.09 4.22
N GLN A 136 10.65 -4.01 2.93
CA GLN A 136 10.83 -5.20 2.08
C GLN A 136 12.02 -6.05 2.51
N SER A 137 13.10 -5.46 3.03
CA SER A 137 14.28 -6.21 3.48
C SER A 137 13.91 -7.18 4.61
N MET A 138 12.97 -6.83 5.49
CA MET A 138 12.43 -7.74 6.51
C MET A 138 11.77 -9.00 5.93
N TYR A 139 11.21 -8.91 4.72
CA TYR A 139 10.64 -10.08 4.04
C TYR A 139 11.72 -11.00 3.51
N LEU A 140 12.80 -10.42 2.96
CA LEU A 140 13.89 -11.12 2.28
C LEU A 140 14.93 -11.71 3.25
N GLU A 141 15.29 -10.97 4.29
CA GLU A 141 16.36 -11.33 5.24
C GLU A 141 15.91 -12.37 6.28
N LYS A 142 14.60 -12.46 6.55
CA LYS A 142 14.03 -13.35 7.56
C LYS A 142 12.92 -14.24 6.98
N PRO A 143 13.20 -15.07 5.95
CA PRO A 143 12.17 -15.86 5.28
C PRO A 143 11.36 -16.73 6.24
N GLU A 144 12.02 -17.26 7.28
CA GLU A 144 11.45 -18.13 8.32
C GLU A 144 10.54 -17.41 9.33
N MET A 145 10.42 -16.08 9.26
CA MET A 145 9.60 -15.30 10.19
C MET A 145 8.13 -15.69 10.05
N ARG A 146 7.61 -16.42 11.04
CA ARG A 146 6.21 -16.89 11.09
C ARG A 146 5.18 -15.76 11.02
N PHE A 147 5.50 -14.59 11.58
CA PHE A 147 4.62 -13.43 11.61
C PHE A 147 5.18 -12.30 10.77
N LYS A 148 4.81 -12.25 9.49
CA LYS A 148 5.18 -11.13 8.62
C LYS A 148 4.29 -9.92 8.92
N PRO A 149 4.85 -8.82 9.50
CA PRO A 149 4.05 -7.64 9.84
C PRO A 149 3.55 -6.95 8.57
N SER A 150 2.37 -6.34 8.64
CA SER A 150 1.95 -5.40 7.60
C SER A 150 2.77 -4.11 7.66
N PHE A 151 2.69 -3.31 6.60
CA PHE A 151 3.33 -2.00 6.57
C PHE A 151 2.83 -1.11 7.71
N TYR A 152 1.53 -1.17 8.03
CA TYR A 152 0.96 -0.46 9.17
C TYR A 152 1.63 -0.82 10.50
N HIS A 153 1.79 -2.12 10.79
CA HIS A 153 2.47 -2.56 12.01
C HIS A 153 3.94 -2.14 12.03
N PHE A 154 4.62 -2.22 10.89
CA PHE A 154 6.00 -1.75 10.74
C PHE A 154 6.16 -0.26 11.07
N ILE A 155 5.30 0.59 10.50
CA ILE A 155 5.29 2.03 10.80
C ILE A 155 4.95 2.26 12.27
N ARG A 156 3.92 1.61 12.80
CA ARG A 156 3.55 1.76 14.20
C ARG A 156 4.68 1.38 15.15
N THR A 157 5.48 0.37 14.83
CA THR A 157 6.66 0.00 15.62
C THR A 157 7.77 1.04 15.52
N LEU A 158 8.08 1.54 14.32
CA LEU A 158 9.14 2.54 14.12
C LEU A 158 8.84 3.88 14.79
N TYR A 159 7.58 4.28 14.78
CA TYR A 159 7.13 5.59 15.28
C TYR A 159 6.33 5.47 16.58
N HIS A 160 6.45 4.34 17.27
CA HIS A 160 5.72 4.09 18.52
C HIS A 160 6.03 5.18 19.56
N GLY A 161 4.99 5.76 20.15
CA GLY A 161 5.13 6.75 21.23
C GLY A 161 5.49 8.16 20.76
N GLN A 162 5.63 8.41 19.45
CA GLN A 162 5.80 9.77 18.94
C GLN A 162 4.48 10.54 19.03
N GLN A 163 4.49 11.64 19.79
CA GLN A 163 3.38 12.58 19.81
C GLN A 163 3.49 13.54 18.64
N LYS A 164 2.36 13.88 18.02
CA LYS A 164 2.32 14.90 16.98
C LYS A 164 2.62 16.26 17.60
N THR A 165 3.55 17.00 17.01
CA THR A 165 3.84 18.37 17.45
C THR A 165 2.66 19.31 17.12
N LYS A 166 2.63 20.50 17.74
CA LYS A 166 1.61 21.51 17.42
C LYS A 166 1.62 21.90 15.93
N ALA A 167 2.79 22.00 15.32
CA ALA A 167 2.92 22.30 13.90
C ALA A 167 2.26 21.21 13.03
N GLU A 168 2.47 19.95 13.39
CA GLU A 168 1.86 18.81 12.70
C GLU A 168 0.34 18.76 12.84
N ILE A 169 -0.17 19.05 14.04
CA ILE A 169 -1.61 19.15 14.31
C ILE A 169 -2.23 20.30 13.53
N SER A 170 -1.56 21.46 13.50
CA SER A 170 -2.00 22.63 12.75
C SER A 170 -1.98 22.38 11.24
N TYR A 171 -0.98 21.68 10.71
CA TYR A 171 -0.94 21.30 9.31
C TYR A 171 -2.09 20.34 8.94
N LEU A 172 -2.38 19.34 9.80
CA LEU A 172 -3.44 18.36 9.56
C LEU A 172 -4.86 18.93 9.70
N PHE A 173 -5.08 19.76 10.71
CA PHE A 173 -6.42 20.12 11.17
C PHE A 173 -6.66 21.63 11.25
N GLY A 174 -5.69 22.48 10.91
CA GLY A 174 -5.79 23.93 11.06
C GLY A 174 -6.98 24.51 10.33
N SER A 175 -7.18 24.14 9.06
CA SER A 175 -8.34 24.59 8.27
C SER A 175 -9.68 24.11 8.82
N LEU A 176 -9.71 22.91 9.40
CA LEU A 176 -10.90 22.38 10.08
C LEU A 176 -11.21 23.19 11.33
N PHE A 177 -10.20 23.43 12.18
CA PHE A 177 -10.36 24.22 13.40
C PHE A 177 -10.77 25.66 13.11
N GLU A 178 -10.20 26.29 12.08
CA GLU A 178 -10.63 27.62 11.63
C GLU A 178 -12.08 27.64 11.16
N SER A 179 -12.49 26.64 10.38
CA SER A 179 -13.86 26.53 9.87
C SER A 179 -14.87 26.29 10.99
N LEU A 180 -14.54 25.41 11.95
CA LEU A 180 -15.38 25.16 13.13
C LEU A 180 -15.47 26.40 14.03
N GLY A 181 -14.38 27.15 14.19
CA GLY A 181 -14.36 28.41 14.93
C GLY A 181 -15.33 29.44 14.36
N LYS A 182 -15.38 29.58 13.02
CA LYS A 182 -16.33 30.48 12.33
C LYS A 182 -17.79 30.09 12.57
N ILE A 183 -18.09 28.78 12.55
CA ILE A 183 -19.45 28.28 12.81
C ILE A 183 -19.87 28.58 14.26
N ALA A 184 -19.00 28.33 15.23
CA ALA A 184 -19.27 28.56 16.64
C ALA A 184 -19.50 30.05 16.98
N THR A 185 -18.88 30.98 16.26
CA THR A 185 -19.08 32.43 16.44
C THR A 185 -20.31 32.99 15.72
N THR A 186 -21.01 32.18 14.91
CA THR A 186 -22.20 32.60 14.14
C THR A 186 -23.50 32.10 14.76
N LEU A 187 -23.42 31.25 15.80
CA LEU A 187 -24.54 30.80 16.65
C LEU A 187 -24.63 31.66 17.92
#